data_AF-A0A7S2HHM9-F1
#
_entry.id   AF-A0A7S2HHM9-F1
#
_cell.length_a   1.000
_cell.length_b   1.000
_cell.length_c   1.000
_cell.angle_alpha   90.00
_cell.angle_beta   90.00
_cell.angle_gamma   90.00
#
_symmetry.space_group_name_H-M   'P 1'
#
loop_
_entity.id
_entity.type
_entity.pdbx_description
1 polymer ?
#
loop_
_entity_poly.entity_id
_entity_poly.type
_entity_poly.pdbx_seq_one_letter_code
_entity_poly.pdbx_strand_id
1 'polypeptide(L)'
;GYGDIVAQNTFEYLICAASMCISAVFWAYMIGKFSGILSNLDPYHTKFRQNLDDVNLMMHDQKIPANLRRRVRMYLHQSRHLERIAAHFKLQEHLPLNLRNELSYITMRKWCDKVLLLR
;
A
#
# COMPACT_ATOMS: atom_id res chain seq x y z
N GLY A 1 5.14 -28.09 -20.44
CA GLY A 1 5.29 -29.43 -21.03
C GLY A 1 6.74 -29.69 -21.22
N TYR A 2 7.26 -30.74 -20.59
CA TYR A 2 8.66 -31.14 -20.78
C TYR A 2 8.86 -31.91 -22.09
N GLY A 3 7.79 -32.44 -22.69
CA GLY A 3 7.80 -33.11 -24.00
C GLY A 3 8.03 -34.62 -23.93
N ASP A 4 8.04 -35.16 -22.71
CA ASP A 4 8.15 -36.56 -22.35
C ASP A 4 6.89 -37.38 -22.70
N ILE A 5 5.71 -36.75 -22.65
CA ILE A 5 4.43 -37.35 -23.07
C ILE A 5 3.82 -36.46 -24.15
N VAL A 6 3.54 -37.04 -25.31
CA VAL A 6 3.00 -36.35 -26.49
C VAL A 6 1.72 -37.03 -26.97
N ALA A 7 0.77 -36.22 -27.41
CA ALA A 7 -0.44 -36.71 -28.07
C ALA A 7 -0.07 -37.52 -29.32
N GLN A 8 -0.70 -38.66 -29.51
CA GLN A 8 -0.52 -39.52 -30.68
C GLN A 8 -1.75 -39.51 -31.58
N ASN A 9 -2.94 -39.27 -31.01
CA ASN A 9 -4.19 -39.27 -31.74
C ASN A 9 -4.75 -37.84 -31.97
N THR A 10 -5.49 -37.62 -33.05
CA THR A 10 -6.07 -36.31 -33.40
C THR A 10 -6.94 -35.74 -32.26
N PHE A 11 -7.66 -36.60 -31.55
CA PHE A 11 -8.46 -36.19 -30.39
C PHE A 11 -7.60 -35.75 -29.20
N GLU A 12 -6.48 -36.43 -28.93
CA GLU A 12 -5.53 -36.04 -27.89
C GLU A 12 -4.88 -34.70 -28.21
N TYR A 13 -4.54 -34.45 -29.48
CA TYR A 13 -4.05 -33.15 -29.93
C TYR A 13 -5.05 -32.03 -29.68
N LEU A 14 -6.34 -32.26 -29.91
CA LEU A 14 -7.39 -31.27 -29.65
C LEU A 14 -7.49 -30.94 -28.15
N ILE A 15 -7.45 -31.96 -27.28
CA ILE A 15 -7.45 -31.78 -25.83
C ILE A 15 -6.19 -31.05 -25.37
N CYS A 16 -5.01 -31.42 -25.88
CA CYS A 16 -3.75 -30.74 -25.57
C CYS A 16 -3.79 -29.27 -26.00
N ALA A 17 -4.30 -28.96 -27.19
CA ALA A 17 -4.43 -27.58 -27.64
C ALA A 17 -5.39 -26.77 -26.75
N ALA A 18 -6.55 -27.36 -26.38
CA ALA A 18 -7.51 -26.72 -25.50
C ALA A 18 -6.93 -26.48 -24.09
N SER A 19 -6.23 -27.46 -23.53
CA SER A 19 -5.61 -27.34 -22.20
C SER A 19 -4.48 -26.31 -22.20
N MET A 20 -3.67 -26.23 -23.26
CA MET A 20 -2.66 -25.17 -23.43
C MET A 20 -3.28 -23.78 -23.46
N CYS A 21 -4.39 -23.58 -24.17
CA CYS A 21 -5.13 -22.32 -24.19
C CYS A 21 -5.67 -21.97 -22.79
N ILE A 22 -6.31 -22.92 -22.10
CA ILE A 22 -6.87 -22.71 -20.76
C ILE A 22 -5.75 -22.38 -19.76
N SER A 23 -4.65 -23.13 -19.78
CA SER A 23 -3.50 -22.88 -18.91
C SER A 23 -2.86 -21.52 -19.18
N ALA A 24 -2.77 -21.08 -20.44
CA ALA A 24 -2.25 -19.75 -20.78
C ALA A 24 -3.14 -18.63 -20.21
N VAL A 25 -4.46 -18.75 -20.34
CA VAL A 25 -5.42 -17.77 -19.77
C VAL A 25 -5.33 -17.76 -18.25
N PHE A 26 -5.31 -18.95 -17.62
CA PHE A 26 -5.17 -19.08 -16.17
C PHE A 26 -3.86 -18.47 -15.66
N TRP A 27 -2.76 -18.69 -16.38
CA TRP A 27 -1.46 -18.11 -16.06
C TRP A 27 -1.47 -16.58 -16.14
N ALA A 28 -2.01 -16.01 -17.21
CA ALA A 28 -2.14 -14.57 -17.36
C ALA A 28 -3.01 -13.96 -16.24
N TYR A 29 -4.11 -14.63 -15.87
CA TYR A 29 -4.96 -14.23 -14.75
C TYR A 29 -4.20 -14.23 -13.42
N MET A 30 -3.44 -15.30 -13.13
CA MET A 30 -2.62 -15.40 -11.91
C MET A 30 -1.61 -14.26 -11.80
N ILE A 31 -0.88 -13.94 -12.88
CA ILE A 31 0.06 -12.82 -12.91
C ILE A 31 -0.66 -11.50 -12.59
N GLY A 32 -1.81 -11.26 -13.24
CA GLY A 32 -2.60 -10.05 -12.98
C GLY A 32 -3.04 -9.94 -11.51
N LYS A 33 -3.51 -11.04 -10.93
CA LYS A 33 -3.92 -11.08 -9.51
C LYS A 33 -2.73 -10.83 -8.57
N PHE A 34 -1.58 -11.45 -8.80
CA PHE A 34 -0.39 -11.23 -7.98
C PHE A 34 0.12 -9.79 -8.09
N SER A 35 0.17 -9.22 -9.31
CA SER A 35 0.52 -7.81 -9.51
C SER A 35 -0.43 -6.87 -8.76
N GLY A 36 -1.74 -7.17 -8.80
CA GLY A 36 -2.74 -6.40 -8.06
C GLY A 36 -2.56 -6.49 -6.55
N ILE A 37 -2.29 -7.68 -6.01
CA ILE A 37 -2.04 -7.86 -4.57
C ILE A 37 -0.77 -7.12 -4.15
N LEU A 38 0.32 -7.26 -4.91
CA LEU A 38 1.60 -6.61 -4.61
C LEU A 38 1.47 -5.09 -4.59
N SER A 39 0.70 -4.52 -5.53
CA SER A 39 0.44 -3.08 -5.59
C SER A 39 -0.43 -2.59 -4.42
N ASN A 40 -1.31 -3.44 -3.89
CA ASN A 40 -2.21 -3.11 -2.78
C ASN A 40 -1.67 -3.50 -1.40
N LEU A 41 -0.47 -4.11 -1.32
CA LEU A 41 0.10 -4.56 -0.05
C LEU A 41 0.41 -3.40 0.89
N ASP A 42 0.85 -2.26 0.34
CA ASP A 42 1.08 -1.04 1.13
C ASP A 42 0.70 0.24 0.35
N PRO A 43 -0.61 0.57 0.30
CA PRO A 43 -1.08 1.77 -0.39
C PRO A 43 -0.61 3.05 0.32
N TYR A 44 -0.41 3.00 1.65
CA TYR A 44 0.05 4.16 2.42
C TYR A 44 1.50 4.51 2.12
N HIS A 45 2.37 3.50 2.05
CA HIS A 45 3.76 3.71 1.68
C HIS A 45 3.91 4.14 0.22
N THR A 46 3.10 3.57 -0.68
CA THR A 46 3.08 3.97 -2.09
C THR A 46 2.68 5.44 -2.24
N LYS A 47 1.61 5.87 -1.56
CA LYS A 47 1.17 7.27 -1.57
C LYS A 47 2.21 8.24 -0.99
N PHE A 48 2.88 7.85 0.09
CA PHE A 48 3.94 8.66 0.67
C PHE A 48 5.13 8.82 -0.29
N ARG A 49 5.53 7.74 -0.99
CA ARG A 49 6.58 7.81 -2.02
C ARG A 49 6.18 8.72 -3.18
N GLN A 50 4.94 8.58 -3.67
CA GLN A 50 4.41 9.47 -4.72
C GLN A 50 4.50 10.94 -4.30
N ASN A 51 4.03 11.29 -3.10
CA ASN A 51 4.13 12.66 -2.59
C ASN A 51 5.58 13.13 -2.48
N LEU A 52 6.51 12.28 -2.04
CA LEU A 52 7.93 12.61 -1.98
C LEU A 52 8.51 12.85 -3.37
N ASP A 53 8.13 12.04 -4.35
CA ASP A 53 8.57 12.18 -5.73
C ASP A 53 8.06 13.48 -6.35
N ASP A 54 6.80 13.84 -6.12
CA ASP A 54 6.22 15.13 -6.55
C ASP A 54 6.96 16.32 -5.94
N VAL A 55 7.26 16.25 -4.64
CA VAL A 55 8.03 17.29 -3.96
C VAL A 55 9.46 17.36 -4.51
N ASN A 56 10.08 16.22 -4.83
CA ASN A 56 11.40 16.17 -5.45
C ASN A 56 11.41 16.82 -6.85
N LEU A 57 10.38 16.55 -7.66
CA LEU A 57 10.19 17.16 -8.97
C LEU A 57 10.01 18.68 -8.85
N MET A 58 9.13 19.14 -7.97
CA MET A 58 8.95 20.57 -7.68
C MET A 58 10.27 21.25 -7.28
N MET A 59 11.05 20.61 -6.38
CA MET A 59 12.33 21.15 -5.94
C MET A 59 13.42 21.13 -7.04
N HIS A 60 13.29 20.24 -8.01
CA HIS A 60 14.15 20.20 -9.19
C HIS A 60 13.81 21.35 -10.14
N ASP A 61 12.53 21.51 -10.46
CA ASP A 61 12.04 22.51 -11.42
C ASP A 61 12.29 23.94 -10.94
N GLN A 62 12.14 24.18 -9.63
CA GLN A 62 12.42 25.48 -9.00
C GLN A 62 13.90 25.71 -8.69
N LYS A 63 14.80 24.79 -9.09
CA LYS A 63 16.26 24.87 -8.85
C LYS A 63 16.62 25.13 -7.38
N ILE A 64 15.89 24.48 -6.46
CA ILE A 64 16.12 24.62 -5.01
C ILE A 64 17.54 24.13 -4.65
N PRO A 65 18.31 24.87 -3.84
CA PRO A 65 19.67 24.47 -3.45
C PRO A 65 19.68 23.15 -2.66
N ALA A 66 20.73 22.35 -2.83
CA ALA A 66 20.84 21.00 -2.28
C ALA A 66 20.67 20.94 -0.75
N ASN A 67 21.14 21.96 -0.03
CA ASN A 67 21.02 22.06 1.42
C ASN A 67 19.55 22.13 1.87
N LEU A 68 18.73 22.94 1.18
CA LEU A 68 17.31 23.07 1.50
C LEU A 68 16.54 21.81 1.09
N ARG A 69 16.87 21.23 -0.06
CA ARG A 69 16.30 19.95 -0.53
C ARG A 69 16.50 18.82 0.49
N ARG A 70 17.68 18.75 1.11
CA ARG A 70 17.96 17.76 2.16
C ARG A 70 17.10 17.99 3.41
N ARG A 71 16.99 19.24 3.88
CA ARG A 71 16.17 19.60 5.04
C ARG A 71 14.69 19.27 4.84
N VAL A 72 14.14 19.60 3.66
CA VAL A 72 12.74 19.30 3.31
C VAL A 72 12.48 17.79 3.34
N ARG A 73 13.33 16.98 2.72
CA ARG A 73 13.19 15.51 2.75
C ARG A 73 13.29 14.94 4.16
N MET A 74 14.25 15.41 4.97
CA MET A 74 14.37 15.00 6.37
C MET A 74 13.10 15.32 7.16
N TYR A 75 12.56 16.53 6.99
CA TYR A 75 11.32 16.93 7.64
C TYR A 75 10.15 16.02 7.24
N LEU A 76 9.95 15.76 5.94
CA LEU A 76 8.87 14.90 5.44
C LEU A 76 8.98 13.45 5.96
N HIS A 77 10.19 12.92 6.08
CA HIS A 77 10.39 11.61 6.69
C HIS A 77 10.07 11.58 8.19
N GLN A 78 10.44 12.63 8.94
CA GLN A 78 10.14 12.75 10.36
C GLN A 78 8.66 13.00 10.64
N SER A 79 8.00 13.82 9.82
CA SER A 79 6.59 14.17 9.96
C SER A 79 5.64 13.04 9.58
N ARG A 80 6.12 11.97 8.93
CA ARG A 80 5.31 10.81 8.50
C ARG A 80 4.48 10.22 9.64
N HIS A 81 5.04 10.11 10.85
CA HIS A 81 4.29 9.60 12.01
C HIS A 81 3.20 10.58 12.46
N LEU A 82 3.48 11.88 12.43
CA LEU A 82 2.54 12.93 12.81
C LEU A 82 1.39 13.03 11.81
N GLU A 83 1.67 12.95 10.51
CA GLU A 83 0.64 12.90 9.46
C GLU A 83 -0.30 11.70 9.65
N ARG A 84 0.23 10.54 10.03
CA ARG A 84 -0.60 9.35 10.31
C ARG A 84 -1.56 9.60 11.47
N ILE A 85 -1.07 10.21 12.55
CA ILE A 85 -1.92 10.60 13.69
C ILE A 85 -2.97 11.63 13.26
N ALA A 86 -2.58 12.66 12.52
CA ALA A 86 -3.50 13.69 12.03
C ALA A 86 -4.59 13.10 11.11
N ALA A 87 -4.23 12.14 10.25
CA ALA A 87 -5.18 11.43 9.42
C ALA A 87 -6.19 10.62 10.26
N HIS A 88 -5.76 9.98 11.35
CA HIS A 88 -6.65 9.31 12.28
C HIS A 88 -7.65 10.27 12.95
N PHE A 89 -7.21 11.46 13.36
CA PHE A 89 -8.11 12.48 13.90
C PHE A 89 -9.15 12.95 12.89
N LYS A 90 -8.75 13.14 11.63
CA LYS A 90 -9.68 13.51 10.56
C LYS A 90 -10.72 12.42 10.29
N LEU A 91 -10.34 11.14 10.39
CA LEU A 91 -11.31 10.04 10.30
C LEU A 91 -12.31 10.06 11.46
N GLN A 92 -11.86 10.40 12.67
CA GLN A 92 -12.72 10.50 13.85
C GLN A 92 -13.76 11.63 13.75
N GLU A 93 -13.52 12.67 12.95
CA GLU A 93 -14.50 13.73 12.70
C GLU A 93 -15.73 13.27 11.91
N HIS A 94 -15.60 12.19 11.14
CA HIS A 94 -16.72 11.63 10.36
C HIS A 94 -17.59 10.68 11.20
N LEU A 95 -17.17 10.35 12.43
CA LEU A 95 -17.95 9.51 13.33
C LEU A 95 -19.01 10.35 14.08
N PRO A 96 -20.18 9.77 14.38
CA PRO A 96 -21.15 10.42 15.24
C PRO A 96 -20.58 10.59 16.66
N LEU A 97 -21.04 11.65 17.34
CA LEU A 97 -20.50 12.12 18.63
C LEU A 97 -20.43 11.03 19.71
N ASN A 98 -21.43 10.15 19.77
CA ASN A 98 -21.47 9.03 20.72
C ASN A 98 -20.30 8.06 20.52
N LEU A 99 -20.04 7.61 19.28
CA LEU A 99 -18.93 6.70 18.98
C LEU A 99 -17.57 7.40 19.10
N ARG A 100 -17.49 8.69 18.78
CA ARG A 100 -16.24 9.47 18.90
C ARG A 100 -15.79 9.57 20.36
N ASN A 101 -16.72 9.86 21.26
CA ASN A 101 -16.44 9.98 22.68
C ASN A 101 -15.96 8.64 23.27
N GLU A 102 -16.63 7.54 22.94
CA GLU A 102 -16.24 6.20 23.38
C GLU A 102 -14.84 5.81 22.87
N LEU A 103 -14.55 6.07 21.60
CA LEU A 103 -13.24 5.80 21.01
C LEU A 103 -12.12 6.64 21.64
N SER A 104 -12.39 7.92 21.91
CA SER A 104 -11.43 8.81 22.58
C SER A 104 -11.11 8.34 24.00
N TYR A 105 -12.12 7.90 24.76
CA TYR A 105 -11.96 7.38 26.11
C TYR A 105 -11.07 6.13 26.13
N ILE A 106 -11.33 5.16 25.24
CA ILE A 106 -10.53 3.93 25.15
C ILE A 106 -9.09 4.22 24.71
N THR A 107 -8.91 5.14 23.76
CA THR A 107 -7.57 5.53 23.28
C THR A 107 -6.78 6.23 24.38
N MET A 108 -7.41 7.17 25.09
CA MET A 108 -6.78 7.91 26.18
C MET A 108 -6.46 7.02 27.38
N ARG A 109 -7.34 6.07 27.74
CA ARG A 109 -7.11 5.12 28.84
C ARG A 109 -5.79 4.35 28.69
N LYS A 110 -5.47 3.89 27.47
CA LYS A 110 -4.19 3.22 27.17
C LYS A 110 -2.95 4.09 27.43
N TRP A 111 -3.11 5.41 27.31
CA TRP A 111 -2.05 6.38 27.61
C TRP A 111 -2.00 6.72 29.10
N CYS A 112 -3.16 6.93 29.74
CA CYS A 112 -3.26 7.20 31.17
C CYS A 112 -2.65 6.07 32.01
N ASP A 113 -2.86 4.80 31.64
CA ASP A 113 -2.27 3.65 32.35
C ASP A 113 -0.73 3.63 32.30
N LYS A 114 -0.11 4.33 31.34
CA LYS A 114 1.35 4.46 31.24
C LYS A 114 1.92 5.63 32.02
N VAL A 115 1.09 6.58 32.43
CA VAL A 115 1.52 7.79 33.13
C VAL A 115 1.24 7.60 34.62
N LEU A 116 2.30 7.35 35.39
CA LEU A 116 2.25 7.06 36.82
C LEU A 116 1.56 8.16 37.67
N LEU A 117 1.51 9.40 37.16
CA LEU A 117 0.87 10.56 37.81
C LEU A 117 -0.66 10.56 37.75
N LEU A 118 -1.28 9.75 36.88
CA LEU A 118 -2.74 9.69 36.66
C LEU A 118 -3.35 8.37 37.17
N ARG A 119 -2.57 7.56 37.90
CA ARG A 119 -3.01 6.33 38.53
C ARG A 119 -3.36 6.57 40.00
#